data_AF-A0A3R8X8P3-F1
#
_entry.id   AF-A0A3R8X8P3-F1
#
_cell.length_a   1.000
_cell.length_b   1.000
_cell.length_c   1.000
_cell.angle_alpha   90.00
_cell.angle_beta   90.00
_cell.angle_gamma   90.00
#
_symmetry.space_group_name_H-M   'P 1'
#
loop_
_entity.id
_entity.type
_entity.pdbx_description
1 polymer ?
#
loop_
_entity_poly.entity_id
_entity_poly.type
_entity_poly.pdbx_seq_one_letter_code
_entity_poly.pdbx_strand_id
1 'polypeptide(L)'
;MWLASRYRRSAFPDEFERRLTSKDFKLHERISKAVKPHGELITGVFFDVDEGVEINRNGADDTYTLDIIIMHSADPDFEAAEKAAESAAVAIVQAFKEKLFSPTSTWQHIELRSCDPVSESVLTYQQFKQLKRWRLEHLSLAADPQQPVLAE
;
A
#
# COMPACT_ATOMS: atom_id res chain seq x y z
N MET A 1 30.66 3.95 3.75
CA MET A 1 29.46 3.51 4.49
C MET A 1 28.41 3.04 3.48
N TRP A 2 28.52 1.81 2.95
CA TRP A 2 27.71 1.31 1.81
C TRP A 2 26.59 0.34 2.22
N LEU A 3 26.53 -0.04 3.50
CA LEU A 3 25.50 -0.92 4.05
C LEU A 3 24.21 -0.16 4.42
N ALA A 4 24.31 1.06 4.95
CA ALA A 4 23.13 1.83 5.38
C ALA A 4 22.20 2.27 4.22
N SER A 5 22.71 2.33 2.98
CA SER A 5 21.92 2.75 1.82
C SER A 5 20.93 1.68 1.32
N ARG A 6 21.11 0.40 1.69
CA ARG A 6 20.17 -0.69 1.38
C ARG A 6 19.07 -0.87 2.43
N TYR A 7 19.16 -0.13 3.55
CA TYR A 7 18.20 -0.12 4.65
C TYR A 7 17.46 1.21 4.80
N ARG A 8 17.46 2.09 3.77
CA ARG A 8 16.36 3.06 3.56
C ARG A 8 15.09 2.32 3.10
N ARG A 9 14.77 1.22 3.77
CA ARG A 9 13.54 0.47 3.63
C ARG A 9 12.54 1.26 4.46
N SER A 10 11.59 1.94 3.81
CA SER A 10 10.37 2.37 4.51
C SER A 10 9.64 1.08 4.88
N ALA A 11 10.02 0.48 6.00
CA ALA A 11 9.27 -0.62 6.58
C ALA A 11 8.05 0.01 7.24
N PHE A 12 6.87 -0.45 6.89
CA PHE A 12 5.70 -0.20 7.74
C PHE A 12 5.89 -0.97 9.05
N PRO A 13 5.17 -0.63 10.14
CA PRO A 13 5.21 -1.45 11.33
C PRO A 13 4.94 -2.93 11.01
N ASP A 14 5.76 -3.85 11.54
CA ASP A 14 5.66 -5.29 11.22
C ASP A 14 4.24 -5.84 11.45
N GLU A 15 3.59 -5.37 12.50
CA GLU A 15 2.21 -5.72 12.84
C GLU A 15 1.20 -5.23 11.79
N PHE A 16 1.39 -4.02 11.24
CA PHE A 16 0.57 -3.51 10.13
C PHE A 16 0.75 -4.41 8.90
N GLU A 17 2.00 -4.75 8.54
CA GLU A 17 2.26 -5.65 7.41
C GLU A 17 1.62 -7.03 7.65
N ARG A 18 1.71 -7.57 8.86
CA ARG A 18 1.05 -8.84 9.21
C ARG A 18 -0.47 -8.77 9.03
N ARG A 19 -1.11 -7.67 9.43
CA ARG A 19 -2.58 -7.48 9.27
C ARG A 19 -2.97 -7.36 7.80
N LEU A 20 -2.23 -6.57 7.02
CA LEU A 20 -2.45 -6.40 5.58
C LEU A 20 -2.26 -7.73 4.80
N THR A 21 -1.35 -8.58 5.29
CA THR A 21 -0.97 -9.85 4.67
C THR A 21 -1.64 -11.08 5.27
N SER A 22 -2.46 -10.90 6.31
CA SER A 22 -3.19 -11.98 6.96
C SER A 22 -3.98 -12.83 5.96
N LYS A 23 -3.97 -14.15 6.18
CA LYS A 23 -4.68 -15.13 5.34
C LYS A 23 -6.19 -14.94 5.32
N ASP A 24 -6.75 -14.29 6.35
CA ASP A 24 -8.19 -14.07 6.49
C ASP A 24 -8.70 -12.94 5.57
N PHE A 25 -7.88 -11.91 5.40
CA PHE A 25 -8.25 -10.69 4.68
C PHE A 25 -7.58 -10.58 3.31
N LYS A 26 -6.29 -10.95 3.23
CA LYS A 26 -5.46 -10.89 2.02
C LYS A 26 -5.55 -9.55 1.28
N LEU A 27 -5.55 -8.45 2.03
CA LEU A 27 -5.76 -7.11 1.49
C LEU A 27 -4.65 -6.72 0.50
N HIS A 28 -3.41 -7.13 0.74
CA HIS A 28 -2.33 -6.97 -0.24
C HIS A 28 -2.65 -7.60 -1.62
N GLU A 29 -3.24 -8.80 -1.66
CA GLU A 29 -3.64 -9.44 -2.93
C GLU A 29 -4.76 -8.66 -3.60
N ARG A 30 -5.70 -8.11 -2.81
CA ARG A 30 -6.81 -7.30 -3.30
C ARG A 30 -6.35 -5.97 -3.90
N ILE A 31 -5.43 -5.27 -3.23
CA ILE A 31 -4.81 -4.04 -3.73
C ILE A 31 -4.04 -4.35 -5.03
N SER A 32 -3.24 -5.43 -5.03
CA SER A 32 -2.53 -5.89 -6.21
C SER A 32 -3.47 -6.15 -7.39
N LYS A 33 -4.56 -6.89 -7.14
CA LYS A 33 -5.56 -7.26 -8.15
C LYS A 33 -6.33 -6.05 -8.68
N ALA A 34 -6.57 -5.04 -7.84
CA ALA A 34 -7.22 -3.80 -8.25
C ALA A 34 -6.33 -2.97 -9.17
N VAL A 35 -5.02 -2.90 -8.90
CA VAL A 35 -4.10 -2.02 -9.63
C VAL A 35 -3.50 -2.68 -10.87
N LYS A 36 -3.17 -3.97 -10.82
CA LYS A 36 -2.46 -4.71 -11.88
C LYS A 36 -3.08 -4.59 -13.28
N PRO A 37 -4.41 -4.59 -13.48
CA PRO A 37 -5.01 -4.44 -14.81
C PRO A 37 -4.72 -3.10 -15.49
N HIS A 38 -4.39 -2.07 -14.70
CA HIS A 38 -4.21 -0.71 -15.20
C HIS A 38 -2.78 -0.42 -15.67
N GLY A 39 -1.85 -1.37 -15.50
CA GLY A 39 -0.52 -1.33 -16.12
C GLY A 39 0.23 -0.01 -15.89
N GLU A 40 0.64 0.64 -16.98
CA GLU A 40 1.40 1.89 -16.99
C GLU A 40 0.57 3.14 -16.61
N LEU A 41 -0.76 3.03 -16.56
CA LEU A 41 -1.63 4.15 -16.20
C LEU A 41 -1.53 4.52 -14.71
N ILE A 42 -1.32 3.52 -13.84
CA ILE A 42 -1.09 3.72 -12.41
C ILE A 42 0.40 3.63 -12.13
N THR A 43 1.01 4.75 -11.77
CA THR A 43 2.46 4.86 -11.63
C THR A 43 2.96 4.55 -10.21
N GLY A 44 2.06 4.52 -9.23
CA GLY A 44 2.39 4.07 -7.88
C GLY A 44 1.19 3.98 -6.93
N VAL A 45 1.37 3.18 -5.87
CA VAL A 45 0.49 3.15 -4.71
C VAL A 45 1.33 3.59 -3.51
N PHE A 46 0.83 4.52 -2.73
CA PHE A 46 1.51 5.06 -1.56
C PHE A 46 0.63 4.90 -0.35
N PHE A 47 1.22 4.50 0.76
CA PHE A 47 0.54 4.40 2.04
C PHE A 47 1.07 5.46 2.99
N ASP A 48 0.14 6.09 3.69
CA ASP A 48 0.40 6.77 4.94
C ASP A 48 -0.26 5.98 6.06
N VAL A 49 0.56 5.44 6.97
CA VAL A 49 0.13 4.60 8.09
C VAL A 49 0.34 5.41 9.36
N ASP A 50 -0.73 5.66 10.11
CA ASP A 50 -0.70 6.45 11.35
C ASP A 50 0.05 7.79 11.19
N GLU A 51 -0.14 8.47 10.05
CA GLU A 51 0.48 9.77 9.74
C GLU A 51 2.02 9.72 9.78
N GLY A 52 2.57 8.55 9.45
CA GLY A 52 4.00 8.25 9.48
C GLY A 52 4.56 7.95 10.88
N VAL A 53 3.71 7.92 11.93
CA VAL A 53 4.13 7.57 13.29
C VAL A 53 4.22 6.05 13.42
N GLU A 54 5.41 5.54 13.79
CA GLU A 54 5.61 4.11 14.01
C GLU A 54 5.07 3.68 15.38
N ILE A 55 3.79 3.29 15.39
CA ILE A 55 3.09 2.78 16.57
C ILE A 55 2.87 1.28 16.42
N ASN A 56 3.11 0.50 17.48
CA ASN A 56 2.70 -0.90 17.50
C ASN A 56 1.31 -1.01 18.12
N ARG A 57 0.31 -1.28 17.28
CA ARG A 57 -1.09 -1.47 17.67
C ARG A 57 -1.34 -2.89 18.17
N ASN A 58 -2.18 -3.06 19.19
CA ASN A 58 -2.43 -4.35 19.83
C ASN A 58 -3.88 -4.81 19.72
N GLY A 59 -4.11 -5.99 19.15
CA GLY A 59 -5.45 -6.55 18.98
C GLY A 59 -6.23 -5.93 17.81
N ALA A 60 -7.41 -6.49 17.53
CA ALA A 60 -8.20 -6.12 16.35
C ALA A 60 -8.82 -4.73 16.47
N ASP A 61 -9.24 -4.31 17.67
CA ASP A 61 -9.99 -3.05 17.85
C ASP A 61 -9.06 -1.83 18.00
N ASP A 62 -7.76 -2.03 18.21
CA ASP A 62 -6.73 -0.98 18.11
C ASP A 62 -6.24 -0.93 16.65
N THR A 63 -6.94 -0.14 15.83
CA THR A 63 -6.72 -0.07 14.38
C THR A 63 -5.50 0.77 14.03
N TYR A 64 -4.82 0.37 12.95
CA TYR A 64 -3.98 1.31 12.22
C TYR A 64 -4.88 2.21 11.37
N THR A 65 -4.59 3.49 11.33
CA THR A 65 -5.17 4.37 10.31
C THR A 65 -4.35 4.27 9.03
N LEU A 66 -5.03 4.21 7.90
CA LEU A 66 -4.41 4.09 6.59
C LEU A 66 -5.05 5.08 5.62
N ASP A 67 -4.21 5.88 4.98
CA ASP A 67 -4.54 6.67 3.81
C ASP A 67 -3.77 6.12 2.61
N ILE A 68 -4.47 5.93 1.49
CA ILE A 68 -3.88 5.40 0.27
C ILE A 68 -3.95 6.46 -0.81
N ILE A 69 -2.81 6.72 -1.47
CA ILE A 69 -2.76 7.51 -2.69
C ILE A 69 -2.48 6.57 -3.86
N ILE A 70 -3.36 6.60 -4.85
CA ILE A 70 -3.19 5.92 -6.14
C ILE A 70 -2.72 6.96 -7.14
N MET A 71 -1.42 6.94 -7.42
CA MET A 71 -0.82 7.91 -8.34
C MET A 71 -0.98 7.42 -9.77
N HIS A 72 -1.47 8.30 -10.65
CA HIS A 72 -1.67 8.00 -12.06
C HIS A 72 -0.91 8.97 -12.96
N SER A 73 -0.57 8.50 -14.15
CA SER A 73 0.17 9.31 -15.12
C SER A 73 -0.65 10.52 -15.57
N ALA A 74 0.04 11.62 -15.84
CA ALA A 74 -0.56 12.79 -16.50
C ALA A 74 -0.55 12.67 -18.03
N ASP A 75 0.30 11.82 -18.58
CA ASP A 75 0.54 11.67 -20.03
C ASP A 75 0.64 10.17 -20.43
N PRO A 76 0.34 9.79 -21.68
CA PRO A 76 -0.23 10.64 -22.73
C PRO A 76 -1.76 10.78 -22.63
N ASP A 77 -2.44 9.94 -21.84
CA ASP A 77 -3.90 9.90 -21.73
C ASP A 77 -4.33 10.04 -20.26
N PHE A 78 -4.48 11.29 -19.84
CA PHE A 78 -4.89 11.66 -18.49
C PHE A 78 -6.25 11.05 -18.11
N GLU A 79 -7.24 11.11 -19.00
CA GLU A 79 -8.62 10.70 -18.69
C GLU A 79 -8.69 9.17 -18.48
N ALA A 80 -7.99 8.39 -19.31
CA ALA A 80 -7.89 6.96 -19.11
C ALA A 80 -7.15 6.62 -17.79
N ALA A 81 -6.11 7.37 -17.46
CA ALA A 81 -5.31 7.14 -16.25
C ALA A 81 -6.08 7.49 -14.96
N GLU A 82 -6.81 8.59 -14.97
CA GLU A 82 -7.68 9.02 -13.87
C GLU A 82 -8.78 7.97 -13.62
N LYS A 83 -9.52 7.58 -14.68
CA LYS A 83 -10.56 6.53 -14.57
C LYS A 83 -10.02 5.20 -14.07
N ALA A 84 -8.81 4.84 -14.49
CA ALA A 84 -8.13 3.64 -14.00
C ALA A 84 -7.84 3.73 -12.49
N ALA A 85 -7.30 4.85 -12.03
CA ALA A 85 -7.02 5.07 -10.61
C ALA A 85 -8.29 5.13 -9.76
N GLU A 86 -9.34 5.80 -10.23
CA GLU A 86 -10.66 5.82 -9.59
C GLU A 86 -11.24 4.41 -9.46
N SER A 87 -11.20 3.62 -10.54
CA SER A 87 -11.68 2.24 -10.52
C SER A 87 -10.92 1.37 -9.52
N ALA A 88 -9.60 1.51 -9.47
CA ALA A 88 -8.77 0.83 -8.48
C ALA A 88 -9.08 1.29 -7.05
N ALA A 89 -9.28 2.59 -6.82
CA ALA A 89 -9.64 3.15 -5.52
C ALA A 89 -10.96 2.58 -5.00
N VAL A 90 -12.00 2.57 -5.84
CA VAL A 90 -13.30 1.98 -5.51
C VAL A 90 -13.17 0.51 -5.13
N ALA A 91 -12.43 -0.27 -5.92
CA ALA A 91 -12.21 -1.70 -5.65
C ALA A 91 -11.45 -1.94 -4.33
N ILE A 92 -10.46 -1.08 -4.01
CA ILE A 92 -9.70 -1.15 -2.76
C ILE A 92 -10.60 -0.79 -1.57
N VAL A 93 -11.33 0.32 -1.64
CA VAL A 93 -12.26 0.74 -0.58
C VAL A 93 -13.29 -0.34 -0.30
N GLN A 94 -13.85 -0.94 -1.34
CA GLN A 94 -14.79 -2.06 -1.20
C GLN A 94 -14.14 -3.26 -0.51
N ALA A 95 -12.92 -3.65 -0.91
CA ALA A 95 -12.22 -4.76 -0.29
C ALA A 95 -11.93 -4.54 1.21
N PHE A 96 -11.56 -3.32 1.61
CA PHE A 96 -11.36 -2.98 3.01
C PHE A 96 -12.68 -3.02 3.79
N LYS A 97 -13.75 -2.42 3.26
CA LYS A 97 -15.07 -2.44 3.91
C LYS A 97 -15.60 -3.85 4.08
N GLU A 98 -15.52 -4.68 3.04
CA GLU A 98 -15.97 -6.09 3.09
C GLU A 98 -15.24 -6.93 4.14
N LYS A 99 -13.98 -6.60 4.45
CA LYS A 99 -13.13 -7.43 5.30
C LYS A 99 -12.98 -6.90 6.72
N LEU A 100 -12.92 -5.59 6.87
CA LEU A 100 -12.49 -4.93 8.10
C LEU A 100 -13.52 -3.98 8.69
N PHE A 101 -14.61 -3.70 7.97
CA PHE A 101 -15.71 -2.88 8.49
C PHE A 101 -16.83 -3.78 8.99
N SER A 102 -17.06 -3.75 10.30
CA SER A 102 -18.04 -4.60 10.96
C SER A 102 -19.48 -4.16 10.67
N PRO A 103 -20.48 -5.05 10.81
CA PRO A 103 -21.90 -4.68 10.75
C PRO A 103 -22.30 -3.65 11.81
N THR A 104 -21.56 -3.55 12.92
CA THR A 104 -21.75 -2.52 13.96
C THR A 104 -21.14 -1.17 13.60
N SER A 105 -20.74 -0.98 12.33
CA SER A 105 -20.13 0.25 11.81
C SER A 105 -18.82 0.65 12.50
N THR A 106 -18.01 -0.34 12.87
CA THR A 106 -16.68 -0.14 13.46
C THR A 106 -15.61 -0.82 12.62
N TRP A 107 -14.46 -0.16 12.48
CA TRP A 107 -13.29 -0.73 11.82
C TRP A 107 -12.55 -1.69 12.76
N GLN A 108 -11.92 -2.72 12.17
CA GLN A 108 -11.02 -3.64 12.86
C GLN A 108 -9.73 -3.82 12.06
N HIS A 109 -8.64 -4.07 12.76
CA HIS A 109 -7.27 -4.23 12.28
C HIS A 109 -6.65 -3.01 11.60
N ILE A 110 -7.27 -2.53 10.52
CA ILE A 110 -6.86 -1.38 9.72
C ILE A 110 -8.12 -0.60 9.34
N GLU A 111 -8.15 0.67 9.71
CA GLU A 111 -9.15 1.64 9.30
C GLU A 111 -8.65 2.37 8.06
N LEU A 112 -9.35 2.19 6.94
CA LEU A 112 -9.08 2.95 5.72
C LEU A 112 -9.80 4.30 5.80
N ARG A 113 -9.03 5.37 6.01
CA ARG A 113 -9.53 6.74 6.11
C ARG A 113 -9.79 7.35 4.74
N SER A 114 -8.85 7.18 3.81
CA SER A 114 -8.96 7.66 2.43
C SER A 114 -8.28 6.71 1.43
N CYS A 115 -8.74 6.79 0.18
CA CYS A 115 -8.13 6.08 -0.95
C CYS A 115 -8.33 6.94 -2.21
N ASP A 116 -7.37 7.82 -2.45
CA ASP A 116 -7.55 8.93 -3.37
C ASP A 116 -6.69 8.76 -4.63
N PRO A 117 -7.28 8.88 -5.83
CA PRO A 117 -6.54 8.99 -7.07
C PRO A 117 -5.89 10.38 -7.15
N VAL A 118 -4.60 10.43 -7.52
CA VAL A 118 -3.85 11.68 -7.64
C VAL A 118 -2.99 11.67 -8.90
N SER A 119 -3.06 12.73 -9.70
CA SER A 119 -2.19 12.89 -10.86
C SER A 119 -0.77 13.25 -10.46
N GLU A 120 0.22 12.69 -11.16
CA GLU A 120 1.63 13.09 -11.06
C GLU A 120 1.85 14.59 -11.28
N SER A 121 1.00 15.24 -12.09
CA SER A 121 1.09 16.68 -12.38
C SER A 121 0.69 17.58 -11.21
N VAL A 122 -0.06 17.04 -10.23
CA VAL A 122 -0.60 17.79 -9.09
C VAL A 122 0.20 17.53 -7.81
N LEU A 123 0.83 16.36 -7.69
CA LEU A 123 1.58 15.99 -6.50
C LEU A 123 2.86 16.84 -6.38
N THR A 124 2.94 17.64 -5.31
CA THR A 124 4.14 18.44 -5.07
C THR A 124 5.32 17.53 -4.68
N TYR A 125 6.54 17.96 -5.02
CA TYR A 125 7.75 17.24 -4.62
C TYR A 125 7.88 17.07 -3.10
N GLN A 126 7.41 18.04 -2.31
CA GLN A 126 7.41 17.97 -0.85
C GLN A 126 6.49 16.85 -0.35
N GLN A 127 5.28 16.73 -0.90
CA GLN A 127 4.35 15.64 -0.59
C GLN A 127 4.98 14.29 -0.99
N PHE A 128 5.47 14.17 -2.23
CA PHE A 128 6.09 12.94 -2.71
C PHE A 128 7.22 12.42 -1.80
N LYS A 129 8.05 13.31 -1.25
CA LYS A 129 9.12 12.94 -0.31
C LYS A 129 8.64 12.35 1.01
N GLN A 130 7.41 12.64 1.42
CA GLN A 130 6.81 12.15 2.66
C GLN A 130 6.07 10.83 2.44
N LEU A 131 5.67 10.54 1.20
CA LEU A 131 4.95 9.32 0.86
C LEU A 131 5.83 8.07 0.92
N LYS A 132 5.31 7.02 1.56
CA LYS A 132 5.93 5.68 1.53
C LYS A 132 5.29 4.87 0.41
N ARG A 133 6.06 4.63 -0.67
CA ARG A 133 5.60 3.79 -1.79
C ARG A 133 5.39 2.36 -1.30
N TRP A 134 4.18 1.84 -1.47
CA TRP A 134 3.88 0.43 -1.23
C TRP A 134 4.34 -0.40 -2.43
N ARG A 135 5.08 -1.48 -2.17
CA ARG A 135 5.54 -2.42 -3.20
C ARG A 135 5.10 -3.83 -2.84
N LEU A 136 4.72 -4.60 -3.85
CA LEU A 136 4.45 -6.03 -3.70
C LEU A 136 5.70 -6.88 -3.47
N GLU A 137 6.88 -6.36 -3.81
CA GLU A 137 8.16 -7.09 -3.76
C GLU A 137 8.49 -7.67 -2.37
N HIS A 138 7.88 -7.15 -1.30
CA HIS A 138 8.10 -7.58 0.07
C HIS A 138 7.51 -8.97 0.40
N LEU A 139 6.55 -9.47 -0.39
CA LEU A 139 5.91 -10.77 -0.14
C LEU A 139 6.63 -11.97 -0.76
N SER A 140 7.54 -11.72 -1.70
CA SER A 140 8.24 -12.77 -2.45
C SER A 140 9.54 -13.25 -1.79
N LEU A 141 10.00 -12.62 -0.69
CA LEU A 141 11.24 -13.04 -0.01
C LEU A 141 11.07 -14.32 0.83
N ALA A 142 9.85 -14.83 0.99
CA ALA A 142 9.59 -16.11 1.67
C ALA A 142 9.68 -17.34 0.74
N ALA A 143 10.00 -17.18 -0.55
CA ALA A 143 9.95 -18.27 -1.51
C ALA A 143 11.07 -18.21 -2.58
N ASP A 144 12.32 -18.05 -2.14
CA ASP A 144 13.46 -18.52 -2.93
C ASP A 144 14.53 -19.05 -1.97
N PRO A 145 15.02 -20.31 -2.12
CA PRO A 145 16.12 -20.79 -1.29
C PRO A 145 17.29 -19.83 -1.46
N GLN A 146 17.84 -19.35 -0.34
CA GLN A 146 19.08 -18.57 -0.35
C GLN A 146 20.14 -19.38 -1.09
N GLN A 147 20.43 -18.96 -2.32
CA GLN A 147 21.44 -19.58 -3.14
C GLN A 147 22.75 -19.51 -2.36
N PRO A 148 23.41 -20.63 -2.05
CA PRO A 148 24.60 -20.60 -1.24
C PRO A 148 25.65 -19.76 -1.94
N VAL A 149 26.14 -18.74 -1.23
CA VAL A 149 27.35 -18.02 -1.62
C VAL A 149 28.46 -19.06 -1.73
N LEU A 150 28.88 -19.34 -2.97
CA LEU A 150 30.06 -20.15 -3.23
C LEU A 150 31.24 -19.47 -2.55
N ALA A 151 31.83 -20.18 -1.59
CA ALA A 151 33.10 -19.81 -1.00
C ALA A 151 34.23 -20.25 -1.95
N GLU A 152 35.09 -19.27 -2.24
CA GLU A 152 36.39 -19.30 -2.94
C GLU A 152 36.39 -19.44 -4.47
#